data_AF-A0A1S4A8D5-F1
#
_entry.id   AF-A0A1S4A8D5-F1
#
_cell.length_a   1.000
_cell.length_b   1.000
_cell.length_c   1.000
_cell.angle_alpha   90.00
_cell.angle_beta   90.00
_cell.angle_gamma   90.00
#
_symmetry.space_group_name_H-M   'P 1'
#
loop_
_entity.id
_entity.type
_entity.pdbx_description
1 polymer ?
#
loop_
_entity_poly.entity_id
_entity_poly.type
_entity_poly.pdbx_seq_one_letter_code
_entity_poly.pdbx_strand_id
1 'polypeptide(L)'
;MSFLQKNVSKGMNKRSYIEAVLEGLRAVTTIEVDFFSEPNIDCQANGGIYARSEGNASNGTGRKKIFVRLLLSIDRRESTEAAMETVKLALEMRHLGVVGIDLSGNPIIGEWLTFLPALEFAKEQGLLITLHCGEVPNPVEIHAMLDFLPARIGHACCFGEEEWAKLKSLKIPVEICLTSNIRTETISSLDIHHFADLYNSGHPIVLCTDDSGVFSTSVSGEYSLASSAFGIQKREMFQLARNAINFIFAGDKVKQELEQLFDLAAKSLEF
;
A
#
# COMPACT_ATOMS: atom_id res chain seq x y z
N MET A 1 -0.66 -6.69 0.35
CA MET A 1 -0.14 -7.97 0.86
C MET A 1 1.31 -7.76 1.27
N SER A 2 1.53 -7.68 2.58
CA SER A 2 2.83 -7.52 3.25
C SER A 2 3.24 -8.91 3.75
N PHE A 3 4.01 -9.67 2.98
CA PHE A 3 4.54 -10.96 3.41
C PHE A 3 6.06 -10.97 3.30
N LEU A 4 6.73 -10.44 4.32
CA LEU A 4 8.15 -10.73 4.59
C LEU A 4 8.32 -11.12 6.07
N GLN A 5 7.54 -12.09 6.53
CA GLN A 5 7.86 -12.77 7.78
C GLN A 5 9.03 -13.73 7.54
N LYS A 6 9.99 -13.82 8.48
CA LYS A 6 11.10 -14.78 8.46
C LYS A 6 10.57 -16.21 8.32
N ASN A 7 10.42 -16.69 7.08
CA ASN A 7 10.22 -18.09 6.79
C ASN A 7 11.57 -18.79 6.96
N VAL A 8 11.82 -19.29 8.17
CA VAL A 8 12.92 -20.25 8.46
C VAL A 8 12.58 -21.63 7.87
N SER A 9 11.91 -21.69 6.72
CA SER A 9 11.91 -22.86 5.87
C SER A 9 13.28 -22.94 5.20
N LYS A 10 14.08 -23.93 5.62
CA LYS A 10 15.46 -24.20 5.16
C LYS A 10 15.77 -23.66 3.75
N GLY A 11 16.49 -22.54 3.66
CA GLY A 11 17.14 -22.06 2.43
C GLY A 11 16.53 -20.82 1.74
N MET A 12 15.39 -20.29 2.20
CA MET A 12 14.80 -19.09 1.57
C MET A 12 15.26 -17.81 2.29
N ASN A 13 15.78 -16.84 1.54
CA ASN A 13 16.13 -15.51 2.03
C ASN A 13 15.20 -14.46 1.39
N LYS A 14 15.24 -13.20 1.86
CA LYS A 14 14.32 -12.15 1.37
C LYS A 14 14.39 -11.99 -0.15
N ARG A 15 15.60 -12.05 -0.72
CA ARG A 15 15.82 -11.96 -2.17
C ARG A 15 15.15 -13.12 -2.92
N SER A 16 15.42 -14.37 -2.53
CA SER A 16 14.84 -15.53 -3.20
C SER A 16 13.32 -15.60 -3.03
N TYR A 17 12.78 -15.09 -1.92
CA TYR A 17 11.34 -14.95 -1.74
C TYR A 17 10.74 -13.94 -2.73
N ILE A 18 11.33 -12.74 -2.87
CA ILE A 18 10.83 -11.73 -3.81
C ILE A 18 10.95 -12.23 -5.25
N GLU A 19 12.04 -12.92 -5.60
CA GLU A 19 12.22 -13.54 -6.91
C GLU A 19 11.12 -14.58 -7.20
N ALA A 20 10.76 -15.42 -6.23
CA ALA A 20 9.66 -16.38 -6.37
C ALA A 20 8.30 -15.70 -6.52
N VAL A 21 8.05 -14.60 -5.78
CA VAL A 21 6.81 -13.80 -5.93
C VAL A 21 6.74 -13.19 -7.33
N LEU A 22 7.84 -12.62 -7.82
CA LEU A 22 7.92 -12.05 -9.18
C LEU A 22 7.70 -13.12 -10.26
N GLU A 23 8.26 -14.32 -10.09
CA GLU A 23 8.03 -15.45 -10.99
C GLU A 23 6.56 -15.85 -11.01
N GLY A 24 5.96 -16.02 -9.83
CA GLY A 24 4.54 -16.38 -9.69
C GLY A 24 3.61 -15.36 -10.34
N LEU A 25 3.88 -14.06 -10.18
CA LEU A 25 3.08 -13.03 -10.81
C LEU A 25 3.28 -12.95 -12.33
N ARG A 26 4.51 -13.17 -12.83
CA ARG A 26 4.79 -13.24 -14.27
C ARG A 26 4.17 -14.45 -14.94
N ALA A 27 3.92 -15.52 -14.19
CA ALA A 27 3.24 -16.72 -14.68
C ALA A 27 1.72 -16.51 -14.89
N VAL A 28 1.14 -15.40 -14.43
CA VAL A 28 -0.30 -15.13 -14.59
C VAL A 28 -0.62 -14.80 -16.06
N THR A 29 -1.29 -15.73 -16.73
CA THR A 29 -1.67 -15.62 -18.15
C THR A 29 -3.11 -15.14 -18.39
N THR A 30 -3.88 -14.84 -17.34
CA THR A 30 -5.29 -14.41 -17.47
C THR A 30 -5.46 -12.90 -17.58
N ILE A 31 -4.49 -12.12 -17.08
CA ILE A 31 -4.48 -10.65 -17.08
C ILE A 31 -3.11 -10.13 -17.53
N GLU A 32 -3.06 -8.97 -18.16
CA GLU A 32 -1.82 -8.30 -18.52
C GLU A 32 -1.25 -7.66 -17.26
N VAL A 33 -0.01 -8.00 -16.89
CA VAL A 33 0.61 -7.52 -15.64
C VAL A 33 1.77 -6.57 -15.99
N ASP A 34 1.66 -5.32 -15.56
CA ASP A 34 2.67 -4.29 -15.75
C ASP A 34 3.49 -4.06 -14.48
N PHE A 35 4.72 -4.57 -14.48
CA PHE A 35 5.68 -4.49 -13.37
C PHE A 35 6.61 -3.27 -13.43
N PHE A 36 6.75 -2.64 -14.59
CA PHE A 36 7.94 -1.84 -14.86
C PHE A 36 7.86 -0.46 -14.21
N SER A 37 8.84 -0.13 -13.38
CA SER A 37 9.15 1.27 -13.07
C SER A 37 9.63 1.94 -14.35
N GLU A 38 9.17 3.15 -14.65
CA GLU A 38 9.83 3.94 -15.68
C GLU A 38 11.31 4.11 -15.29
N PRO A 39 12.25 4.08 -16.26
CA PRO A 39 13.61 4.48 -15.96
C PRO A 39 13.56 5.92 -15.45
N ASN A 40 14.15 6.18 -14.28
CA ASN A 40 14.41 7.55 -13.84
C ASN A 40 15.08 8.28 -15.01
N ILE A 41 14.45 9.37 -15.48
CA ILE A 41 15.08 10.34 -16.37
C ILE A 41 16.09 11.10 -15.51
N ASP A 42 17.19 10.42 -15.17
CA ASP A 42 18.45 11.02 -14.72
C ASP A 42 19.56 9.97 -14.76
N CYS A 43 19.78 9.41 -15.95
CA CYS A 43 21.00 8.69 -16.35
C CYS A 43 21.11 8.83 -17.87
N GLN A 44 21.90 9.79 -18.37
CA GLN A 44 22.26 9.83 -19.78
C GLN A 44 23.05 8.58 -20.19
N ALA A 45 22.74 8.11 -21.41
CA ALA A 45 23.52 7.24 -22.29
C ALA A 45 23.67 5.76 -21.89
N ASN A 46 22.80 4.90 -22.43
CA ASN A 46 23.15 4.11 -23.63
C ASN A 46 21.93 3.32 -24.14
N GLY A 47 21.79 3.31 -25.47
CA GLY A 47 20.65 2.74 -26.18
C GLY A 47 20.49 1.23 -25.97
N GLY A 48 19.30 0.85 -25.53
CA GLY A 48 18.76 -0.49 -25.63
C GLY A 48 17.30 -0.38 -26.06
N ILE A 49 17.02 -0.70 -27.31
CA ILE A 49 15.68 -0.72 -27.88
C ILE A 49 14.93 -1.88 -27.21
N TYR A 50 14.01 -1.57 -26.28
CA TYR A 50 12.99 -2.51 -25.85
C TYR A 50 11.68 -2.15 -26.54
N ALA A 51 11.26 -3.04 -27.44
CA ALA A 51 10.07 -2.91 -28.27
C ALA A 51 8.82 -2.76 -27.39
N ARG A 52 8.11 -1.62 -27.52
CA ARG A 52 6.73 -1.48 -27.06
C ARG A 52 5.84 -2.27 -27.99
N SER A 53 5.06 -3.19 -27.44
CA SER A 53 3.84 -3.68 -28.09
C SER A 53 2.83 -2.54 -28.06
N GLU A 54 2.69 -1.80 -29.16
CA GLU A 54 1.53 -0.93 -29.39
C GLU A 54 0.30 -1.83 -29.59
N GLY A 55 -0.51 -1.97 -28.54
CA GLY A 55 -1.79 -2.66 -28.60
C GLY A 55 -2.84 -1.77 -29.26
N ASN A 56 -3.27 -2.18 -30.46
CA ASN A 56 -4.38 -1.61 -31.21
C ASN A 56 -5.66 -1.49 -30.37
N ALA A 57 -6.31 -0.33 -30.45
CA ALA A 57 -7.68 -0.13 -30.02
C ALA A 57 -8.62 -0.95 -30.92
N SER A 58 -9.12 -2.08 -30.41
CA SER A 58 -10.21 -2.82 -31.04
C SER A 58 -11.19 -3.37 -29.99
N ASN A 59 -12.47 -3.24 -30.31
CA ASN A 59 -13.63 -3.48 -29.46
C ASN A 59 -13.64 -4.87 -28.80
N GLY A 60 -13.87 -4.90 -27.48
CA GLY A 60 -14.79 -5.86 -26.85
C GLY A 60 -14.23 -6.99 -25.99
N THR A 61 -12.97 -7.41 -26.15
CA THR A 61 -12.39 -8.51 -25.34
C THR A 61 -10.89 -8.32 -25.08
N GLY A 62 -10.48 -7.09 -24.74
CA GLY A 62 -9.11 -6.84 -24.28
C GLY A 62 -8.84 -7.59 -22.98
N ARG A 63 -7.67 -8.23 -22.88
CA ARG A 63 -7.21 -8.85 -21.64
C ARG A 63 -7.13 -7.76 -20.57
N LYS A 64 -7.73 -7.99 -19.39
CA LYS A 64 -7.71 -7.01 -18.30
C LYS A 64 -6.25 -6.72 -17.91
N LYS A 65 -5.89 -5.43 -17.76
CA LYS A 65 -4.56 -4.98 -17.34
C LYS A 65 -4.54 -4.66 -15.85
N ILE A 66 -3.44 -5.00 -15.16
CA ILE A 66 -3.15 -4.60 -13.78
C ILE A 66 -1.73 -4.04 -13.68
N PHE A 67 -1.57 -2.95 -12.94
CA PHE A 67 -0.26 -2.42 -12.57
C PHE A 67 0.14 -2.97 -11.21
N VAL A 68 1.35 -3.53 -11.11
CA VAL A 68 1.84 -4.12 -9.87
C VAL A 68 3.11 -3.41 -9.44
N ARG A 69 3.14 -2.98 -8.18
CA ARG A 69 4.31 -2.45 -7.49
C ARG A 69 4.47 -3.17 -6.17
N LEU A 70 5.70 -3.20 -5.66
CA LEU A 70 6.08 -3.98 -4.49
C LEU A 70 6.56 -3.06 -3.37
N LEU A 71 6.15 -3.38 -2.14
CA LEU A 71 6.72 -2.83 -0.92
C LEU A 71 7.47 -3.96 -0.22
N LEU A 72 8.68 -3.70 0.25
CA LEU A 72 9.38 -4.66 1.10
C LEU A 72 9.15 -4.30 2.56
N SER A 73 8.60 -5.26 3.30
CA SER A 73 8.28 -5.07 4.71
C SER A 73 9.46 -5.40 5.61
N ILE A 74 9.70 -4.53 6.57
CA ILE A 74 10.52 -4.77 7.74
C ILE A 74 9.59 -5.34 8.81
N ASP A 75 9.90 -6.54 9.29
CA ASP A 75 9.14 -7.14 10.39
C ASP A 75 9.65 -6.60 11.73
N ARG A 76 8.74 -6.21 12.63
CA ARG A 76 9.07 -5.66 13.96
C ARG A 76 9.90 -6.59 14.86
N ARG A 77 10.11 -7.85 14.50
CA ARG A 77 11.03 -8.79 15.18
C ARG A 77 12.48 -8.66 14.72
N GLU A 78 12.75 -7.84 13.71
CA GLU A 78 14.08 -7.69 13.13
C GLU A 78 14.96 -6.69 13.87
N SER A 79 16.28 -6.82 13.71
CA SER A 79 17.25 -5.83 14.19
C SER A 79 17.40 -4.69 13.19
N THR A 80 18.04 -3.59 13.61
CA THR A 80 18.38 -2.47 12.73
C THR A 80 19.18 -2.89 11.51
N GLU A 81 20.13 -3.81 11.66
CA GLU A 81 20.94 -4.32 10.54
C GLU A 81 20.08 -5.08 9.53
N ALA A 82 19.20 -5.96 10.02
CA ALA A 82 18.31 -6.73 9.14
C ALA A 82 17.26 -5.84 8.44
N ALA A 83 16.78 -4.80 9.12
CA ALA A 83 15.96 -3.76 8.53
C ALA A 83 16.72 -2.98 7.43
N MET A 84 17.97 -2.61 7.69
CA MET A 84 18.82 -1.94 6.72
C MET A 84 19.09 -2.81 5.48
N GLU A 85 19.28 -4.12 5.65
CA GLU A 85 19.41 -5.05 4.53
C GLU A 85 18.12 -5.13 3.69
N THR A 86 16.92 -5.05 4.29
CA THR A 86 15.66 -4.91 3.53
C THR A 86 15.67 -3.65 2.67
N VAL A 87 16.11 -2.52 3.24
CA VAL A 87 16.14 -1.25 2.54
C VAL A 87 17.09 -1.31 1.36
N LYS A 88 18.33 -1.81 1.56
CA LYS A 88 19.30 -2.00 0.48
C LYS A 88 18.74 -2.89 -0.63
N LEU A 89 18.10 -4.01 -0.27
CA LEU A 89 17.46 -4.90 -1.24
C LEU A 89 16.34 -4.18 -2.02
N ALA A 90 15.55 -3.34 -1.36
CA ALA A 90 14.52 -2.55 -2.03
C ALA A 90 15.11 -1.58 -3.06
N LEU A 91 16.27 -0.96 -2.74
CA LEU A 91 17.00 -0.11 -3.68
C LEU A 91 17.49 -0.90 -4.90
N GLU A 92 18.10 -2.07 -4.67
CA GLU A 92 18.59 -2.95 -5.73
C GLU A 92 17.45 -3.41 -6.66
N MET A 93 16.26 -3.65 -6.10
CA MET A 93 15.11 -4.20 -6.83
C MET A 93 14.13 -3.14 -7.37
N ARG A 94 14.49 -1.85 -7.36
CA ARG A 94 13.63 -0.77 -7.92
C ARG A 94 13.22 -1.02 -9.35
N HIS A 95 14.17 -1.46 -10.18
CA HIS A 95 13.96 -1.79 -11.59
C HIS A 95 12.99 -2.98 -11.80
N LEU A 96 12.65 -3.72 -10.74
CA LEU A 96 11.68 -4.81 -10.74
C LEU A 96 10.31 -4.39 -10.18
N GLY A 97 10.09 -3.09 -9.96
CA GLY A 97 8.83 -2.54 -9.48
C GLY A 97 8.74 -2.37 -7.96
N VAL A 98 9.85 -2.49 -7.22
CA VAL A 98 9.90 -2.11 -5.80
C VAL A 98 9.88 -0.59 -5.65
N VAL A 99 8.93 -0.07 -4.89
CA VAL A 99 8.66 1.38 -4.79
C VAL A 99 8.73 1.92 -3.37
N GLY A 100 8.84 1.05 -2.36
CA GLY A 100 8.79 1.50 -0.99
C GLY A 100 9.04 0.45 0.05
N ILE A 101 8.96 0.89 1.29
CA ILE A 101 9.12 0.09 2.50
C ILE A 101 7.84 0.17 3.33
N ASP A 102 7.54 -0.94 3.99
CA ASP A 102 6.49 -1.07 5.01
C ASP A 102 7.14 -1.47 6.35
N LEU A 103 6.67 -0.93 7.46
CA LEU A 103 7.00 -1.44 8.80
C LEU A 103 5.74 -2.14 9.33
N SER A 104 5.83 -3.45 9.56
CA SER A 104 4.71 -4.31 9.92
C SER A 104 5.15 -5.46 10.83
N GLY A 105 4.26 -6.43 11.08
CA GLY A 105 4.50 -7.55 11.98
C GLY A 105 3.84 -7.30 13.33
N ASN A 106 4.28 -8.00 14.38
CA ASN A 106 3.60 -7.93 15.67
C ASN A 106 3.79 -6.55 16.34
N PRO A 107 2.72 -5.75 16.54
CA PRO A 107 2.83 -4.37 17.03
C PRO A 107 3.26 -4.26 18.51
N ILE A 108 3.18 -5.36 19.28
CA ILE A 108 3.68 -5.40 20.67
C ILE A 108 5.16 -5.79 20.78
N ILE A 109 5.83 -6.05 19.64
CA ILE A 109 7.26 -6.39 19.59
C ILE A 109 8.02 -5.25 18.91
N GLY A 110 9.25 -5.04 19.35
CA GLY A 110 10.18 -4.10 18.75
C GLY A 110 9.92 -2.65 19.16
N GLU A 111 10.98 -1.86 19.16
CA GLU A 111 10.96 -0.44 19.52
C GLU A 111 11.12 0.40 18.24
N TRP A 112 10.35 1.48 18.12
CA TRP A 112 10.44 2.42 16.99
C TRP A 112 11.89 2.82 16.65
N LEU A 113 12.71 3.09 17.67
CA LEU A 113 14.12 3.50 17.51
C LEU A 113 15.00 2.44 16.84
N THR A 114 14.62 1.17 16.87
CA THR A 114 15.33 0.09 16.16
C THR A 114 15.19 0.24 14.64
N PHE A 115 14.03 0.69 14.16
CA PHE A 115 13.71 0.75 12.73
C PHE A 115 13.97 2.13 12.12
N LEU A 116 13.92 3.18 12.95
CA LEU A 116 14.09 4.58 12.53
C LEU A 116 15.32 4.79 11.62
N PRO A 117 16.55 4.30 11.92
CA PRO A 117 17.70 4.53 11.05
C PRO A 117 17.54 3.93 9.64
N ALA A 118 16.89 2.78 9.52
CA ALA A 118 16.64 2.14 8.22
C ALA A 118 15.56 2.89 7.44
N LEU A 119 14.49 3.34 8.11
CA LEU A 119 13.41 4.10 7.50
C LEU A 119 13.87 5.49 7.05
N GLU A 120 14.69 6.18 7.84
CA GLU A 120 15.34 7.43 7.46
C GLU A 120 16.22 7.24 6.22
N PHE A 121 17.09 6.23 6.23
CA PHE A 121 17.92 5.90 5.06
C PHE A 121 17.08 5.60 3.82
N ALA A 122 15.98 4.82 3.96
CA ALA A 122 15.07 4.55 2.85
C ALA A 122 14.47 5.84 2.26
N LYS A 123 14.03 6.75 3.12
CA LYS A 123 13.45 8.05 2.74
C LYS A 123 14.48 8.95 2.06
N GLU A 124 15.70 9.02 2.59
CA GLU A 124 16.83 9.76 1.99
C GLU A 124 17.17 9.27 0.59
N GLN A 125 17.07 7.96 0.36
CA GLN A 125 17.30 7.37 -0.96
C GLN A 125 16.10 7.55 -1.91
N GLY A 126 14.98 8.09 -1.44
CA GLY A 126 13.77 8.34 -2.25
C GLY A 126 12.78 7.18 -2.33
N LEU A 127 12.87 6.18 -1.43
CA LEU A 127 11.79 5.20 -1.27
C LEU A 127 10.63 5.83 -0.50
N LEU A 128 9.40 5.47 -0.88
CA LEU A 128 8.20 5.86 -0.16
C LEU A 128 7.94 4.89 1.00
N ILE A 129 7.44 5.41 2.12
CA ILE A 129 7.27 4.65 3.36
C ILE A 129 5.79 4.60 3.73
N THR A 130 5.29 3.41 4.06
CA THR A 130 4.04 3.22 4.79
C THR A 130 4.33 2.55 6.13
N LEU A 131 3.57 2.86 7.18
CA LEU A 131 3.78 2.32 8.53
C LEU A 131 2.48 1.75 9.07
N HIS A 132 2.51 0.52 9.60
CA HIS A 132 1.45 0.05 10.49
C HIS A 132 1.53 0.86 11.78
N CYS A 133 0.50 1.65 12.08
CA CYS A 133 0.54 2.65 13.14
C CYS A 133 -0.74 2.58 13.98
N GLY A 134 -0.58 2.52 15.31
CA GLY A 134 -1.71 2.51 16.23
C GLY A 134 -2.60 1.26 16.13
N GLU A 135 -2.05 0.10 15.81
CA GLU A 135 -2.74 -1.19 15.95
C GLU A 135 -2.95 -1.58 17.43
N VAL A 136 -2.13 -1.03 18.33
CA VAL A 136 -2.26 -1.16 19.79
C VAL A 136 -2.06 0.21 20.45
N PRO A 137 -2.55 0.42 21.68
CA PRO A 137 -2.33 1.69 22.39
C PRO A 137 -0.84 1.95 22.65
N ASN A 138 -0.26 2.91 21.94
CA ASN A 138 1.12 3.37 22.16
C ASN A 138 1.30 4.83 21.68
N PRO A 139 0.82 5.83 22.45
CA PRO A 139 0.88 7.25 22.06
C PRO A 139 2.29 7.73 21.71
N VAL A 140 3.31 7.27 22.45
CA VAL A 140 4.72 7.66 22.22
C VAL A 140 5.17 7.23 20.82
N GLU A 141 4.91 5.99 20.44
CA GLU A 141 5.25 5.48 19.12
C GLU A 141 4.40 6.13 18.02
N ILE A 142 3.08 6.28 18.25
CA ILE A 142 2.18 6.91 17.27
C ILE A 142 2.66 8.33 16.95
N HIS A 143 2.96 9.14 17.97
CA HIS A 143 3.48 10.49 17.76
C HIS A 143 4.80 10.49 17.00
N ALA A 144 5.74 9.58 17.34
CA ALA A 144 7.02 9.46 16.66
C ALA A 144 6.87 9.05 15.19
N MET A 145 5.96 8.12 14.88
CA MET A 145 5.62 7.74 13.52
C MET A 145 4.98 8.88 12.73
N LEU A 146 4.11 9.69 13.36
CA LEU A 146 3.54 10.87 12.70
C LEU A 146 4.59 11.97 12.47
N ASP A 147 5.52 12.19 13.41
CA ASP A 147 6.64 13.13 13.26
C ASP A 147 7.64 12.72 12.18
N PHE A 148 7.75 11.42 11.91
CA PHE A 148 8.54 10.90 10.80
C PHE A 148 7.96 11.27 9.41
N LEU A 149 6.67 11.64 9.34
CA LEU A 149 5.97 12.01 8.10
C LEU A 149 6.06 10.91 7.03
N PRO A 150 5.51 9.70 7.28
CA PRO A 150 5.43 8.66 6.26
C PRO A 150 4.48 9.08 5.14
N ALA A 151 4.61 8.45 3.99
CA ALA A 151 3.77 8.75 2.84
C ALA A 151 2.34 8.19 2.98
N ARG A 152 2.17 7.14 3.80
CA ARG A 152 0.87 6.59 4.26
C ARG A 152 1.02 5.96 5.64
N ILE A 153 -0.08 5.69 6.32
CA ILE A 153 -0.14 4.79 7.48
C ILE A 153 -1.24 3.75 7.29
N GLY A 154 -1.11 2.60 7.95
CA GLY A 154 -2.15 1.57 8.04
C GLY A 154 -2.79 1.51 9.42
N HIS A 155 -4.05 1.07 9.45
CA HIS A 155 -4.87 0.79 10.64
C HIS A 155 -5.32 2.01 11.44
N ALA A 156 -4.45 2.71 12.17
CA ALA A 156 -4.80 3.86 13.03
C ALA A 156 -5.95 3.59 14.05
N CYS A 157 -5.99 2.39 14.64
CA CYS A 157 -7.12 1.97 15.47
C CYS A 157 -7.14 2.59 16.88
N CYS A 158 -5.97 2.82 17.48
CA CYS A 158 -5.83 3.27 18.87
C CYS A 158 -5.38 4.74 18.97
N PHE A 159 -5.75 5.58 18.00
CA PHE A 159 -5.46 7.02 18.02
C PHE A 159 -6.41 7.75 19.00
N GLY A 160 -5.85 8.64 19.81
CA GLY A 160 -6.58 9.60 20.63
C GLY A 160 -6.83 10.92 19.87
N GLU A 161 -7.45 11.89 20.56
CA GLU A 161 -7.83 13.18 19.97
C GLU A 161 -6.63 13.95 19.41
N GLU A 162 -5.50 13.94 20.12
CA GLU A 162 -4.27 14.64 19.70
C GLU A 162 -3.65 13.99 18.46
N GLU A 163 -3.59 12.66 18.42
CA GLU A 163 -3.07 11.92 17.27
C GLU A 163 -3.97 12.10 16.03
N TRP A 164 -5.30 12.11 16.20
CA TRP A 164 -6.23 12.42 15.11
C TRP A 164 -6.08 13.85 14.59
N ALA A 165 -5.95 14.84 15.47
CA ALA A 165 -5.75 16.23 15.08
C ALA A 165 -4.44 16.38 14.29
N LYS A 166 -3.36 15.77 14.76
CA LYS A 166 -2.05 15.76 14.09
C LYS A 166 -2.13 15.09 12.72
N LEU A 167 -2.71 13.89 12.63
CA LEU A 167 -2.88 13.16 11.37
C LEU A 167 -3.65 13.98 10.33
N LYS A 168 -4.79 14.56 10.72
CA LYS A 168 -5.64 15.38 9.84
C LYS A 168 -4.94 16.64 9.37
N SER A 169 -4.11 17.25 10.22
CA SER A 169 -3.27 18.40 9.84
C SER A 169 -2.20 18.02 8.84
N LEU A 170 -1.58 16.85 8.98
CA LEU A 170 -0.52 16.36 8.11
C LEU A 170 -1.04 15.77 6.79
N LYS A 171 -2.35 15.48 6.70
CA LYS A 171 -3.00 14.88 5.53
C LYS A 171 -2.35 13.56 5.07
N ILE A 172 -1.78 12.80 6.01
CA ILE A 172 -1.22 11.48 5.73
C ILE A 172 -2.37 10.50 5.43
N PRO A 173 -2.38 9.84 4.25
CA PRO A 173 -3.42 8.89 3.91
C PRO A 173 -3.44 7.66 4.82
N VAL A 174 -4.64 7.21 5.15
CA VAL A 174 -4.85 6.01 5.98
C VAL A 174 -5.32 4.84 5.12
N GLU A 175 -4.60 3.73 5.19
CA GLU A 175 -5.00 2.42 4.67
C GLU A 175 -5.98 1.80 5.69
N ILE A 176 -7.26 1.78 5.35
CA ILE A 176 -8.37 1.32 6.20
C ILE A 176 -8.64 -0.15 5.92
N CYS A 177 -8.59 -0.97 6.98
CA CYS A 177 -8.70 -2.42 6.90
C CYS A 177 -9.90 -2.93 7.71
N LEU A 178 -11.13 -2.63 7.25
CA LEU A 178 -12.37 -2.81 8.02
C LEU A 178 -12.52 -4.23 8.58
N THR A 179 -12.47 -5.26 7.72
CA THR A 179 -12.64 -6.64 8.17
C THR A 179 -11.51 -7.05 9.12
N SER A 180 -10.27 -6.67 8.83
CA SER A 180 -9.10 -6.97 9.69
C SER A 180 -9.31 -6.40 11.09
N ASN A 181 -9.63 -5.10 11.21
CA ASN A 181 -9.77 -4.42 12.49
C ASN A 181 -10.86 -5.00 13.40
N ILE A 182 -11.95 -5.50 12.80
CA ILE A 182 -12.99 -6.22 13.54
C ILE A 182 -12.52 -7.62 13.95
N ARG A 183 -11.83 -8.34 13.06
CA ARG A 183 -11.36 -9.71 13.30
C ARG A 183 -10.22 -9.80 14.31
N THR A 184 -9.40 -8.76 14.42
CA THR A 184 -8.34 -8.64 15.42
C THR A 184 -8.82 -8.01 16.73
N GLU A 185 -10.13 -7.75 16.86
CA GLU A 185 -10.77 -7.14 18.03
C GLU A 185 -10.19 -5.76 18.42
N THR A 186 -9.49 -5.11 17.49
CA THR A 186 -8.91 -3.78 17.71
C THR A 186 -9.97 -2.70 17.65
N ILE A 187 -11.03 -2.92 16.87
CA ILE A 187 -12.25 -2.12 16.82
C ILE A 187 -13.43 -3.05 17.08
N SER A 188 -14.32 -2.69 18.02
CA SER A 188 -15.38 -3.60 18.47
C SER A 188 -16.55 -3.74 17.49
N SER A 189 -16.80 -2.74 16.65
CA SER A 189 -17.85 -2.76 15.64
C SER A 189 -17.60 -1.72 14.55
N LEU A 190 -18.24 -1.91 13.39
CA LEU A 190 -18.13 -0.95 12.28
C LEU A 190 -18.75 0.40 12.61
N ASP A 191 -19.79 0.43 13.44
CA ASP A 191 -20.50 1.67 13.82
C ASP A 191 -19.60 2.69 14.54
N ILE A 192 -18.52 2.22 15.18
CA ILE A 192 -17.54 3.06 15.86
C ILE A 192 -16.22 3.18 15.10
N HIS A 193 -16.13 2.63 13.88
CA HIS A 193 -14.89 2.65 13.12
C HIS A 193 -14.55 4.07 12.71
N HIS A 194 -13.28 4.44 12.87
CA HIS A 194 -12.75 5.76 12.48
C HIS A 194 -12.85 6.05 10.97
N PHE A 195 -13.29 5.08 10.16
CA PHE A 195 -13.56 5.30 8.73
C PHE A 195 -14.60 6.40 8.54
N ALA A 196 -15.69 6.39 9.32
CA ALA A 196 -16.78 7.34 9.18
C ALA A 196 -16.31 8.78 9.43
N ASP A 197 -15.54 9.01 10.48
CA ASP A 197 -14.98 10.33 10.81
C ASP A 197 -13.98 10.83 9.75
N LEU A 198 -13.06 9.97 9.31
CA LEU A 198 -12.10 10.32 8.26
C LEU A 198 -12.79 10.61 6.93
N TYR A 199 -13.78 9.79 6.55
CA TYR A 199 -14.57 9.99 5.35
C TYR A 199 -15.35 11.32 5.40
N ASN A 200 -16.09 11.56 6.48
CA ASN A 200 -16.91 12.77 6.65
C ASN A 200 -16.08 14.06 6.71
N SER A 201 -14.84 13.99 7.20
CA SER A 201 -13.90 15.11 7.24
C SER A 201 -13.13 15.32 5.93
N GLY A 202 -13.37 14.50 4.91
CA GLY A 202 -12.65 14.54 3.63
C GLY A 202 -11.16 14.21 3.78
N HIS A 203 -10.79 13.43 4.80
CA HIS A 203 -9.41 13.01 5.00
C HIS A 203 -9.01 11.95 3.97
N PRO A 204 -7.77 11.96 3.47
CA PRO A 204 -7.23 10.91 2.61
C PRO A 204 -7.34 9.50 3.21
N ILE A 205 -8.15 8.63 2.58
CA ILE A 205 -8.31 7.24 2.99
C ILE A 205 -8.33 6.30 1.78
N VAL A 206 -7.91 5.05 1.99
CA VAL A 206 -7.96 3.96 0.99
C VAL A 206 -8.47 2.70 1.67
N LEU A 207 -9.48 2.04 1.10
CA LEU A 207 -9.95 0.74 1.59
C LEU A 207 -9.00 -0.38 1.12
N CYS A 208 -8.50 -1.15 2.08
CA CYS A 208 -7.54 -2.24 1.89
C CYS A 208 -8.05 -3.52 2.54
N THR A 209 -7.65 -4.68 2.01
CA THR A 209 -8.02 -5.99 2.60
C THR A 209 -7.16 -6.41 3.77
N ASP A 210 -6.02 -5.75 3.96
CA ASP A 210 -4.91 -6.26 4.77
C ASP A 210 -4.48 -7.66 4.26
N ASP A 211 -4.88 -8.72 4.98
CA ASP A 211 -4.68 -10.12 4.62
C ASP A 211 -5.97 -10.80 4.14
N SER A 212 -6.24 -10.71 2.82
CA SER A 212 -7.46 -11.28 2.21
C SER A 212 -7.63 -12.79 2.48
N GLY A 213 -6.53 -13.55 2.48
CA GLY A 213 -6.55 -14.99 2.76
C GLY A 213 -6.83 -15.31 4.23
N VAL A 214 -6.20 -14.61 5.15
CA VAL A 214 -6.35 -14.83 6.60
C VAL A 214 -7.75 -14.45 7.06
N PHE A 215 -8.24 -13.29 6.63
CA PHE A 215 -9.55 -12.77 7.03
C PHE A 215 -10.71 -13.22 6.14
N SER A 216 -10.43 -14.06 5.13
CA SER A 216 -11.42 -14.55 4.17
C SER A 216 -12.26 -13.42 3.55
N THR A 217 -11.60 -12.35 3.12
CA THR A 217 -12.22 -11.16 2.52
C THR A 217 -11.68 -10.88 1.12
N SER A 218 -12.23 -9.87 0.45
CA SER A 218 -11.79 -9.35 -0.85
C SER A 218 -11.95 -7.84 -0.88
N VAL A 219 -11.26 -7.17 -1.80
CA VAL A 219 -11.40 -5.70 -1.96
C VAL A 219 -12.86 -5.32 -2.21
N SER A 220 -13.58 -6.07 -3.05
CA SER A 220 -15.02 -5.86 -3.26
C SER A 220 -15.84 -6.06 -1.98
N GLY A 221 -15.43 -6.98 -1.11
CA GLY A 221 -16.02 -7.21 0.20
C GLY A 221 -15.85 -6.00 1.13
N GLU A 222 -14.65 -5.43 1.21
CA GLU A 222 -14.40 -4.22 2.02
C GLU A 222 -15.23 -3.02 1.53
N TYR A 223 -15.33 -2.83 0.22
CA TYR A 223 -16.18 -1.80 -0.38
C TYR A 223 -17.67 -2.04 -0.11
N SER A 224 -18.13 -3.29 -0.22
CA SER A 224 -19.51 -3.66 0.12
C SER A 224 -19.81 -3.38 1.60
N LEU A 225 -18.84 -3.64 2.48
CA LEU A 225 -18.96 -3.41 3.91
C LEU A 225 -19.01 -1.92 4.24
N ALA A 226 -18.17 -1.12 3.58
CA ALA A 226 -18.19 0.33 3.73
C ALA A 226 -19.53 0.93 3.27
N SER A 227 -20.08 0.43 2.15
CA SER A 227 -21.39 0.85 1.66
C SER A 227 -22.52 0.53 2.64
N SER A 228 -22.56 -0.70 3.16
CA SER A 228 -23.63 -1.13 4.05
C SER A 228 -23.55 -0.51 5.44
N ALA A 229 -22.35 -0.37 6.01
CA ALA A 229 -22.16 0.17 7.37
C ALA A 229 -22.25 1.70 7.43
N PHE A 230 -21.77 2.40 6.40
CA PHE A 230 -21.65 3.87 6.43
C PHE A 230 -22.55 4.59 5.41
N GLY A 231 -23.37 3.85 4.66
CA GLY A 231 -24.33 4.41 3.72
C GLY A 231 -23.70 5.05 2.47
N ILE A 232 -22.45 4.69 2.15
CA ILE A 232 -21.70 5.25 1.02
C ILE A 232 -22.39 4.87 -0.29
N GLN A 233 -22.83 5.88 -1.04
CA GLN A 233 -23.55 5.69 -2.29
C GLN A 233 -22.61 5.35 -3.45
N LYS A 234 -23.19 4.82 -4.53
CA LYS A 234 -22.43 4.35 -5.71
C LYS A 234 -21.44 5.39 -6.26
N ARG A 235 -21.86 6.66 -6.39
CA ARG A 235 -21.02 7.75 -6.91
C ARG A 235 -19.89 8.12 -5.94
N GLU A 236 -20.20 8.18 -4.65
CA GLU A 236 -19.24 8.44 -3.59
C GLU A 236 -18.20 7.33 -3.49
N MET A 237 -18.64 6.08 -3.61
CA MET A 237 -17.79 4.91 -3.63
C MET A 237 -16.84 4.92 -4.84
N PHE A 238 -17.34 5.33 -6.00
CA PHE A 238 -16.52 5.51 -7.19
C PHE A 238 -15.43 6.57 -6.98
N GLN A 239 -15.79 7.71 -6.38
CA GLN A 239 -14.82 8.77 -6.09
C GLN A 239 -13.81 8.34 -5.01
N LEU A 240 -14.24 7.60 -4.00
CA LEU A 240 -13.36 7.01 -2.97
C LEU A 240 -12.30 6.11 -3.62
N ALA A 241 -12.72 5.21 -4.51
CA ALA A 241 -11.81 4.35 -5.27
C ALA A 241 -10.86 5.16 -6.16
N ARG A 242 -11.37 6.18 -6.86
CA ARG A 242 -10.57 7.04 -7.75
C ARG A 242 -9.52 7.84 -6.97
N ASN A 243 -9.88 8.36 -5.80
CA ASN A 243 -8.99 9.16 -4.96
C ASN A 243 -7.73 8.39 -4.53
N ALA A 244 -7.80 7.05 -4.43
CA ALA A 244 -6.66 6.23 -4.08
C ALA A 244 -5.46 6.40 -5.01
N ILE A 245 -5.68 6.79 -6.28
CA ILE A 245 -4.61 7.06 -7.27
C ILE A 245 -3.64 8.14 -6.77
N ASN A 246 -4.12 9.11 -6.00
CA ASN A 246 -3.27 10.17 -5.45
C ASN A 246 -2.26 9.64 -4.42
N PHE A 247 -2.54 8.48 -3.82
CA PHE A 247 -1.81 7.94 -2.68
C PHE A 247 -0.97 6.70 -3.04
N ILE A 248 -1.02 6.22 -4.29
CA ILE A 248 -0.19 5.08 -4.73
C ILE A 248 1.27 5.49 -4.87
N PHE A 249 2.16 4.53 -4.61
CA PHE A 249 3.60 4.67 -4.83
C PHE A 249 3.93 4.27 -6.28
N ALA A 250 3.48 5.08 -7.24
CA ALA A 250 3.75 4.87 -8.66
C ALA A 250 4.08 6.20 -9.34
N GLY A 251 4.79 6.13 -10.47
CA GLY A 251 5.12 7.31 -11.28
C GLY A 251 3.91 7.89 -12.01
N ASP A 252 4.05 9.14 -12.44
CA ASP A 252 2.94 9.95 -12.98
C ASP A 252 2.22 9.31 -14.16
N LYS A 253 2.95 8.61 -15.03
CA LYS A 253 2.33 7.91 -16.16
C LYS A 253 1.34 6.84 -15.72
N VAL A 254 1.67 6.05 -14.70
CA VAL A 254 0.75 5.03 -14.18
C VAL A 254 -0.48 5.71 -13.57
N LYS A 255 -0.29 6.81 -12.84
CA LYS A 255 -1.39 7.60 -12.30
C LYS A 255 -2.31 8.13 -13.40
N GLN A 256 -1.75 8.70 -14.46
CA GLN A 256 -2.50 9.19 -15.62
C GLN A 256 -3.26 8.07 -16.35
N GLU A 257 -2.63 6.91 -16.55
CA GLU A 257 -3.31 5.74 -17.15
C GLU A 257 -4.48 5.28 -16.26
N LEU A 258 -4.30 5.24 -14.94
CA LEU A 258 -5.38 4.91 -14.00
C LEU A 258 -6.50 5.97 -14.00
N GLU A 259 -6.15 7.26 -13.99
CA GLU A 259 -7.13 8.35 -14.07
C GLU A 259 -7.99 8.25 -15.33
N GLN A 260 -7.37 7.99 -16.48
CA GLN A 260 -8.08 7.76 -17.74
C GLN A 260 -9.00 6.54 -17.68
N LEU A 261 -8.56 5.43 -17.05
CA LEU A 261 -9.40 4.25 -16.86
C LEU A 261 -10.63 4.56 -16.00
N PHE A 262 -10.46 5.33 -14.92
CA PHE A 262 -11.59 5.81 -14.13
C PHE A 262 -12.49 6.74 -14.94
N ASP A 263 -11.96 7.69 -15.72
CA ASP A 263 -12.77 8.59 -16.53
C ASP A 263 -13.61 7.84 -17.58
N LEU A 264 -13.07 6.76 -18.16
CA LEU A 264 -13.82 5.87 -19.05
C LEU A 264 -14.91 5.09 -18.31
N ALA A 265 -14.61 4.59 -17.11
CA ALA A 265 -15.59 3.90 -16.27
C ALA A 265 -16.71 4.83 -15.77
N ALA A 266 -16.41 6.10 -15.50
CA ALA A 266 -17.41 7.08 -15.10
C ALA A 266 -18.47 7.28 -16.20
N LYS A 267 -18.02 7.37 -17.46
CA LYS A 267 -18.91 7.47 -18.62
C LYS A 267 -19.82 6.25 -18.79
N SER A 268 -19.31 5.05 -18.53
CA SER A 268 -20.12 3.82 -18.66
C SER A 268 -21.09 3.61 -17.49
N LEU A 269 -20.81 4.19 -16.33
CA LEU A 269 -21.65 4.14 -15.14
C LEU A 269 -22.67 5.28 -15.05
N GLU A 270 -22.69 6.18 -16.05
CA GLU A 270 -23.59 7.33 -16.18
C GLU A 270 -23.51 8.31 -14.99
N PHE A 271 -22.29 8.63 -14.53
CA PHE A 271 -22.05 9.63 -13.48
C PHE A 271 -21.85 11.06 -13.99
#